data_AF-A0A836QH07-F1
#
_entry.id   AF-A0A836QH07-F1
#
_cell.length_a   1.000
_cell.length_b   1.000
_cell.length_c   1.000
_cell.angle_alpha   90.00
_cell.angle_beta   90.00
_cell.angle_gamma   90.00
#
_symmetry.space_group_name_H-M   'P 1'
#
loop_
_entity.id
_entity.type
_entity.pdbx_description
1 polymer ?
#
loop_
_entity_poly.entity_id
_entity_poly.type
_entity_poly.pdbx_seq_one_letter_code
_entity_poly.pdbx_strand_id
1 'polypeptide(L)'
;MSWQIRVDTGGTFTDCLAIDPQGRLHRAKVLSSSTLRGRITDRPAPDTLRVDIPWTAPAGFLRGYELRILGSAHAGIQVVDFDGDKRIT
;
A
#
# COMPACT_ATOMS: atom_id res chain seq x y z
N MET A 1 1.65 6.39 -29.55
CA MET A 1 2.28 5.72 -28.39
C MET A 1 1.23 5.49 -27.31
N SER A 2 1.50 4.65 -26.31
CA SER A 2 0.71 4.56 -25.08
C SER A 2 1.11 5.67 -24.09
N TRP A 3 0.32 5.87 -23.04
CA TRP A 3 0.69 6.69 -21.90
C TRP A 3 1.94 6.15 -21.22
N GLN A 4 2.87 7.04 -20.83
CA GLN A 4 3.98 6.72 -19.95
C GLN A 4 3.79 7.48 -18.65
N ILE A 5 3.57 6.77 -17.54
CA ILE A 5 3.27 7.36 -16.23
C ILE A 5 4.37 6.98 -15.24
N ARG A 6 4.84 7.97 -14.47
CA ARG A 6 5.82 7.80 -13.39
C ARG A 6 5.26 8.44 -12.13
N VAL A 7 5.36 7.73 -11.01
CA VAL A 7 4.79 8.13 -9.72
C VAL A 7 5.85 8.01 -8.65
N ASP A 8 6.08 9.08 -7.90
CA ASP A 8 6.92 9.10 -6.71
C ASP A 8 6.06 9.40 -5.48
N THR A 9 6.02 8.48 -4.53
CA THR A 9 5.17 8.60 -3.34
C THR A 9 6.00 9.09 -2.17
N GLY A 10 5.77 10.32 -1.73
CA GLY A 10 6.33 10.86 -0.51
C GLY A 10 5.40 10.72 0.70
N GLY A 11 5.85 11.25 1.85
CA GLY A 11 5.09 11.22 3.11
C GLY A 11 3.79 12.05 3.08
N THR A 12 3.84 13.24 2.48
CA THR A 12 2.69 14.18 2.42
C THR A 12 2.08 14.27 1.03
N PHE A 13 2.91 14.19 -0.01
CA PHE A 13 2.47 14.34 -1.40
C PHE A 13 3.03 13.23 -2.27
N THR A 14 2.30 12.91 -3.33
CA THR A 14 2.70 12.03 -4.42
C THR A 14 2.90 12.90 -5.66
N ASP A 15 4.08 12.82 -6.26
CA ASP A 15 4.45 13.51 -7.49
C ASP A 15 4.19 12.58 -8.70
N CYS A 16 3.37 13.05 -9.64
CA CYS A 16 2.96 12.30 -10.82
C CYS A 16 3.42 13.02 -12.09
N LEU A 17 4.14 12.30 -12.96
CA LEU A 17 4.54 12.76 -14.28
C LEU A 17 3.99 11.81 -15.34
N ALA A 18 3.43 12.36 -16.42
CA ALA A 18 2.94 11.56 -17.53
C ALA A 18 3.28 12.17 -18.90
N ILE A 19 3.65 11.33 -19.85
CA ILE A 19 3.70 11.66 -21.28
C ILE A 19 2.49 11.01 -21.94
N ASP A 20 1.65 11.80 -22.60
CA ASP A 20 0.49 11.30 -23.32
C ASP A 20 0.84 10.73 -24.71
N PRO A 21 -0.10 10.06 -25.40
CA PRO A 21 0.13 9.53 -26.75
C PRO A 21 0.60 10.54 -27.79
N GLN A 22 0.32 11.84 -27.58
CA GLN A 22 0.72 12.95 -28.44
C GLN A 22 2.09 13.55 -28.03
N GLY A 23 2.74 13.00 -27.01
CA GLY A 23 4.04 13.46 -26.51
C GLY A 23 3.96 14.65 -25.55
N ARG A 24 2.77 15.03 -25.08
CA ARG A 24 2.62 16.17 -24.15
C ARG A 24 2.91 15.72 -22.72
N LEU A 25 3.62 16.56 -21.99
CA LEU A 25 3.93 16.34 -20.57
C LEU A 25 2.81 16.87 -19.68
N HIS A 26 2.32 16.01 -18.80
CA HIS A 26 1.35 16.31 -17.75
C HIS A 26 2.01 16.13 -16.38
N ARG A 27 1.68 17.01 -15.43
CA ARG A 27 2.22 16.99 -14.06
C ARG A 27 1.09 17.18 -13.06
N ALA A 28 1.10 16.39 -12.00
CA ALA A 28 0.19 16.56 -10.87
C ALA A 28 0.92 16.27 -9.55
N LYS A 29 0.56 17.01 -8.51
CA LYS A 29 0.99 16.75 -7.13
C LYS A 29 -0.27 16.55 -6.30
N VAL A 30 -0.43 15.37 -5.72
CA VAL A 30 -1.64 15.00 -4.96
C VAL A 30 -1.27 14.66 -3.53
N LEU A 31 -2.21 14.74 -2.60
CA LEU A 31 -1.97 14.29 -1.22
C LEU A 31 -1.66 12.79 -1.20
N SER A 32 -0.60 12.42 -0.50
CA SER A 32 -0.24 11.03 -0.25
C SER A 32 -1.02 10.50 0.96
N SER A 33 -1.46 9.25 0.90
CA SER A 33 -1.99 8.56 2.06
C SER A 33 -0.92 7.84 2.88
N SER A 34 0.30 7.69 2.34
CA SER A 34 1.43 6.98 2.97
C SER A 34 1.06 5.62 3.55
N THR A 35 0.21 4.86 2.83
CA THR A 35 -0.32 3.57 3.30
C THR A 35 -0.40 2.56 2.18
N LEU A 36 0.00 1.32 2.46
CA LEU A 36 -0.30 0.17 1.62
C LEU A 36 -1.70 -0.34 1.94
N ARG A 37 -2.54 -0.55 0.92
CA ARG A 37 -3.92 -1.03 1.10
C ARG A 37 -4.02 -2.52 0.83
N GLY A 38 -4.82 -3.21 1.62
CA GLY A 38 -5.18 -4.61 1.42
C GLY A 38 -6.55 -4.89 2.02
N ARG A 39 -7.05 -6.10 1.81
CA ARG A 39 -8.31 -6.57 2.38
C ARG A 39 -8.06 -7.76 3.28
N ILE A 40 -8.53 -7.72 4.52
CA ILE A 40 -8.56 -8.89 5.40
C ILE A 40 -9.64 -9.83 4.85
N THR A 41 -9.27 -11.09 4.59
CA THR A 41 -10.17 -12.11 4.05
C THR A 41 -10.58 -13.15 5.08
N ASP A 42 -9.72 -13.40 6.06
CA ASP A 42 -9.97 -14.38 7.13
C ASP A 42 -9.06 -14.08 8.35
N ARG A 43 -9.43 -14.61 9.52
CA ARG A 43 -8.65 -14.54 10.77
C ARG A 43 -8.43 -15.96 11.31
N PRO A 44 -7.43 -16.70 10.81
CA PRO A 44 -7.22 -18.10 11.20
C PRO A 44 -6.76 -18.28 12.66
N ALA A 45 -6.22 -17.24 13.29
CA ALA A 45 -5.83 -17.24 14.70
C ALA A 45 -5.98 -15.83 15.31
N PRO A 46 -5.98 -15.68 16.65
CA PRO A 46 -6.14 -14.38 17.30
C PRO A 46 -5.13 -13.32 16.84
N ASP A 47 -3.90 -13.71 16.52
CA ASP A 47 -2.80 -12.84 16.12
C ASP A 47 -2.43 -13.00 14.64
N THR A 48 -3.27 -13.64 13.84
CA THR A 48 -2.95 -13.94 12.44
C THR A 48 -4.10 -13.51 11.54
N LEU A 49 -3.79 -12.73 10.52
CA LEU A 49 -4.71 -12.30 9.49
C LEU A 49 -4.31 -12.89 8.13
N ARG A 50 -5.31 -13.39 7.40
CA ARG A 50 -5.17 -13.64 5.97
C ARG A 50 -5.61 -12.40 5.21
N VAL A 51 -4.78 -11.96 4.27
CA VAL A 51 -4.99 -10.75 3.49
C VAL A 51 -4.96 -11.03 1.99
N ASP A 52 -5.68 -10.19 1.25
CA ASP A 52 -5.65 -10.07 -0.20
C ASP A 52 -5.08 -8.68 -0.52
N ILE A 53 -3.93 -8.65 -1.20
CA ILE A 53 -3.15 -7.44 -1.45
C ILE A 53 -2.92 -7.25 -2.96
N PRO A 54 -3.09 -6.03 -3.51
CA PRO A 54 -2.90 -5.76 -4.93
C PRO A 54 -1.43 -5.43 -5.29
N TRP A 55 -0.50 -5.63 -4.36
CA TRP A 55 0.92 -5.31 -4.49
C TRP A 55 1.77 -6.49 -4.03
N THR A 56 3.02 -6.52 -4.47
CA THR A 56 4.01 -7.53 -4.08
C THR A 56 5.07 -6.90 -3.18
N ALA A 57 5.53 -7.66 -2.18
CA ALA A 57 6.63 -7.26 -1.33
C ALA A 57 7.34 -8.51 -0.80
N PRO A 58 8.64 -8.44 -0.46
CA PRO A 58 9.35 -9.58 0.11
C PRO A 58 8.82 -9.92 1.51
N ALA A 59 9.09 -11.15 1.96
CA ALA A 59 8.81 -11.55 3.33
C ALA A 59 9.48 -10.60 4.34
N GLY A 60 8.76 -10.27 5.41
CA GLY A 60 9.19 -9.37 6.46
C GLY A 60 9.15 -7.88 6.09
N PHE A 61 8.70 -7.51 4.88
CA PHE A 61 8.66 -6.12 4.44
C PHE A 61 7.81 -5.20 5.34
N LEU A 62 6.71 -5.74 5.89
CA LEU A 62 5.81 -4.98 6.76
C LEU A 62 6.23 -4.99 8.23
N ARG A 63 7.38 -5.54 8.62
CA ARG A 63 7.77 -5.58 10.03
C ARG A 63 7.91 -4.17 10.61
N GLY A 64 7.24 -3.94 11.74
CA GLY A 64 7.18 -2.63 12.40
C GLY A 64 6.24 -1.62 11.74
N TYR A 65 5.48 -2.03 10.72
CA TYR A 65 4.38 -1.21 10.20
C TYR A 65 3.19 -1.29 11.15
N GLU A 66 2.35 -0.26 11.12
CA GLU A 66 1.07 -0.25 11.82
C GLU A 66 -0.06 -0.71 10.88
N LEU A 67 -0.81 -1.71 11.31
CA LEU A 67 -2.05 -2.14 10.68
C LEU A 67 -3.19 -1.24 11.13
N ARG A 68 -3.91 -0.66 10.15
CA ARG A 68 -5.13 0.12 10.39
C ARG A 68 -6.33 -0.50 9.69
N ILE A 69 -7.36 -0.83 10.46
CA ILE A 69 -8.65 -1.29 9.99
C ILE A 69 -9.52 -0.08 9.66
N LEU A 70 -9.86 0.09 8.38
CA LEU A 70 -10.68 1.21 7.94
C LEU A 70 -12.10 1.11 8.53
N GLY A 71 -12.60 2.22 9.07
CA GLY A 71 -13.95 2.29 9.64
C GLY A 71 -14.09 1.73 11.06
N SER A 72 -12.99 1.31 11.70
CA SER A 72 -12.98 0.84 13.09
C SER A 72 -12.01 1.67 13.93
N ALA A 73 -12.43 2.03 15.15
CA ALA A 73 -11.52 2.59 16.14
C ALA A 73 -10.82 1.44 16.86
N HIS A 74 -9.49 1.45 16.86
CA HIS A 74 -8.67 0.46 17.55
C HIS A 74 -7.36 1.10 18.03
N ALA A 75 -6.73 0.50 19.03
CA ALA A 75 -5.36 0.83 19.39
C ALA A 75 -4.42 0.46 18.23
N GLY A 76 -3.24 1.08 18.15
CA GLY A 76 -2.28 0.78 17.10
C GLY A 76 -1.89 -0.71 17.11
N ILE A 77 -2.12 -1.39 15.99
CA ILE A 77 -1.79 -2.81 15.82
C ILE A 77 -0.47 -2.87 15.08
N GLN A 78 0.56 -3.42 15.71
CA GLN A 78 1.87 -3.56 15.07
C GLN A 78 1.92 -4.87 14.27
N VAL A 79 2.49 -4.80 13.07
CA VAL A 79 2.81 -5.97 12.27
C VAL A 79 4.15 -6.55 12.73
N VAL A 80 4.10 -7.75 13.27
CA VAL A 80 5.26 -8.53 13.73
C VAL A 80 5.93 -9.23 12.56
N ASP A 81 5.16 -9.73 11.60
CA ASP A 81 5.70 -10.35 10.38
C ASP A 81 4.71 -10.35 9.21
N PHE A 82 5.26 -10.48 8.00
CA PHE A 82 4.50 -10.66 6.77
C PHE A 82 5.18 -11.73 5.91
N ASP A 83 4.44 -12.74 5.46
CA ASP A 83 5.03 -13.89 4.74
C ASP A 83 5.47 -13.58 3.30
N GLY A 84 5.13 -12.39 2.78
CA GLY A 84 5.41 -12.01 1.38
C GLY A 84 4.26 -12.26 0.42
N ASP A 85 3.15 -12.86 0.88
CA ASP A 85 1.99 -13.19 0.05
C ASP A 85 0.67 -12.81 0.72
N LYS A 86 0.23 -13.58 1.72
CA LYS A 86 -1.16 -13.54 2.20
C LYS A 86 -1.31 -13.54 3.70
N ARG A 87 -0.23 -13.61 4.48
CA ARG A 87 -0.31 -13.75 5.94
C ARG A 87 0.42 -12.63 6.64
N ILE A 88 -0.30 -11.97 7.55
CA ILE A 88 0.24 -10.99 8.50
C ILE A 88 0.05 -11.53 9.91
N THR A 89 1.07 -11.37 10.74
CA THR A 89 1.02 -11.58 12.20
C THR A 89 1.43 -10.31 12.92
#